data_AF-A0A1V5TME4-F1
#
_entry.id   AF-A0A1V5TME4-F1
#
_cell.length_a   1.000
_cell.length_b   1.000
_cell.length_c   1.000
_cell.angle_alpha   90.00
_cell.angle_beta   90.00
_cell.angle_gamma   90.00
#
_symmetry.space_group_name_H-M   'P 1'
#
loop_
_entity.id
_entity.type
_entity.pdbx_description
1 polymer ?
#
loop_
_entity_poly.entity_id
_entity_poly.type
_entity_poly.pdbx_seq_one_letter_code
_entity_poly.pdbx_strand_id
1 'polypeptide(L)'
;MQKFCKNHPHKAATNICHSCGNYFCNDCLNKHNENYYCNDDNCYKKYIEEVGITNPQKIKKSSKIVSIVVSMIVITIISLIVKQFTSNLFKSSEVISGSAIDKQLLKIASEINESCPLMVDSGTRLDNTGYANKTIFYNYTMIKYTIDEIDLNYFGSKIKPFILNSIKTSPEMKYLREKKVTFVYNYKDRTGRHLISFRFSPKEYNE
;
A
#
# COMPACT_ATOMS: atom_id res chain seq x y z
N MET A 1 -3.88 32.73 36.17
CA MET A 1 -4.71 33.15 35.01
C MET A 1 -4.97 31.94 34.13
N GLN A 2 -6.23 31.57 33.93
CA GLN A 2 -6.61 30.45 33.05
C GLN A 2 -6.30 30.83 31.59
N LYS A 3 -5.55 29.98 30.89
CA LYS A 3 -5.26 30.17 29.46
C LYS A 3 -6.34 29.47 28.64
N PHE A 4 -6.83 30.16 27.62
CA PHE A 4 -7.86 29.63 26.72
C PHE A 4 -7.24 29.11 25.44
N CYS A 5 -7.92 28.16 24.80
CA CYS A 5 -7.51 27.64 23.51
C CYS A 5 -7.54 28.77 22.47
N LYS A 6 -6.46 28.92 21.71
CA LYS A 6 -6.37 29.91 20.63
C LYS A 6 -7.49 29.77 19.60
N ASN A 7 -7.89 28.53 19.29
CA ASN A 7 -8.95 28.24 18.31
C ASN A 7 -10.35 28.21 18.94
N HIS A 8 -10.44 28.07 20.27
CA HIS A 8 -11.69 28.01 21.01
C HIS A 8 -11.60 28.94 22.24
N PRO A 9 -11.88 30.25 22.10
CA PRO A 9 -11.70 31.23 23.18
C PRO A 9 -12.50 30.96 24.45
N HIS A 10 -13.56 30.17 24.36
CA HIS A 10 -14.41 29.78 25.49
C HIS A 10 -13.98 28.45 26.15
N LYS A 11 -12.99 27.75 25.58
CA LYS A 11 -12.52 26.45 26.08
C LYS A 11 -11.17 26.61 26.75
N ALA A 12 -11.02 26.06 27.95
CA ALA A 12 -9.74 26.05 28.65
C ALA A 12 -8.71 25.28 27.83
N ALA A 13 -7.49 25.82 27.72
CA ALA A 13 -6.39 25.11 27.12
C ALA A 13 -5.89 24.00 28.05
N THR A 14 -5.49 22.88 27.46
CA THR A 14 -5.01 21.70 28.18
C THR A 14 -3.50 21.56 28.07
N ASN A 15 -2.93 21.91 26.92
CA ASN A 15 -1.49 21.85 26.67
C ASN A 15 -1.03 22.99 25.74
N ILE A 16 0.29 23.16 25.65
CA ILE A 16 0.96 24.14 24.81
C ILE A 16 1.55 23.45 23.58
N CYS A 17 1.45 24.08 22.41
CA CYS A 17 2.11 23.56 21.21
C CYS A 17 3.63 23.79 21.32
N HIS A 18 4.40 22.71 21.18
CA HIS A 18 5.86 22.70 21.23
C HIS A 18 6.49 23.58 20.14
N SER A 19 5.85 23.69 18.97
CA SER A 19 6.37 24.48 17.83
C SER A 19 6.07 25.99 17.92
N CYS A 20 4.83 26.39 18.24
CA CYS A 20 4.43 27.81 18.22
C CYS A 20 4.21 28.45 19.59
N GLY A 21 4.26 27.69 20.69
CA GLY A 21 4.09 28.21 22.05
C GLY A 21 2.66 28.68 22.38
N ASN A 22 1.69 28.50 21.48
CA ASN A 22 0.30 28.84 21.75
C ASN A 22 -0.40 27.74 22.55
N TYR A 23 -1.43 28.14 23.30
CA TYR A 23 -2.22 27.27 24.16
C TYR A 23 -3.44 26.73 23.40
N PHE A 24 -3.71 25.43 23.53
CA PHE A 24 -4.78 24.74 22.82
C PHE A 24 -5.51 23.74 23.71
N CYS A 25 -6.75 23.42 23.37
CA CYS A 25 -7.46 22.29 23.97
C CYS A 25 -7.04 20.96 23.31
N ASN A 26 -7.39 19.84 23.93
CA ASN A 26 -7.02 18.50 23.44
C ASN A 26 -7.46 18.25 21.98
N ASP A 27 -8.63 18.75 21.58
CA ASP A 27 -9.16 18.56 20.23
C ASP A 27 -8.35 19.28 19.13
N CYS A 28 -7.48 20.22 19.53
CA CYS A 28 -6.66 21.00 18.60
C CYS A 28 -5.19 20.59 18.64
N LEU A 29 -4.85 19.48 19.31
CA LEU A 29 -3.49 19.03 19.53
C LEU A 29 -3.29 17.58 19.10
N ASN A 30 -2.18 17.33 18.41
CA ASN A 30 -1.63 16.01 18.18
C ASN A 30 -0.49 15.76 19.16
N LYS A 31 -0.40 14.54 19.71
CA LYS A 31 0.66 14.15 20.64
C LYS A 31 1.69 13.26 19.94
N HIS A 32 2.97 13.52 20.15
CA HIS A 32 4.07 12.61 19.80
C HIS A 32 5.09 12.61 20.94
N ASN A 33 5.39 11.44 21.48
CA ASN A 33 6.18 11.27 22.70
C ASN A 33 5.63 12.16 23.84
N GLU A 34 6.45 13.08 24.36
CA GLU A 34 6.08 14.02 25.43
C GLU A 34 5.62 15.40 24.90
N ASN A 35 5.68 15.62 23.58
CA ASN A 35 5.37 16.90 22.95
C ASN A 35 3.97 16.94 22.32
N TYR A 36 3.38 18.15 22.28
CA TYR A 36 2.08 18.43 21.63
C TYR A 36 2.22 19.43 20.48
N TYR A 37 1.47 19.24 19.39
CA TYR A 37 1.54 20.06 18.19
C TYR A 37 0.15 20.44 17.72
N CYS A 38 -0.08 21.72 17.40
CA CYS A 38 -1.35 22.15 16.83
C CYS A 38 -1.45 21.86 15.32
N ASN A 39 -2.66 21.94 14.79
CA ASN A 39 -2.97 21.68 13.38
C ASN A 39 -2.65 22.85 12.43
N ASP A 40 -2.08 23.96 12.92
CA ASP A 40 -1.64 25.07 12.06
C ASP A 40 -0.51 24.57 11.14
N ASP A 41 -0.56 24.92 9.85
CA ASP A 41 0.29 24.38 8.78
C ASP A 41 1.77 24.17 9.15
N ASN A 42 2.42 25.17 9.74
CA ASN A 42 3.84 25.10 10.08
C ASN A 42 4.13 24.21 11.31
N CYS A 43 3.19 24.12 12.25
CA CYS A 43 3.32 23.26 13.44
C CYS A 43 3.00 21.82 13.10
N TYR A 44 1.99 21.60 12.25
CA TYR A 44 1.65 20.27 11.76
C TYR A 44 2.76 19.69 10.88
N LYS A 45 3.45 20.49 10.05
CA LYS A 45 4.63 20.03 9.30
C LYS A 45 5.74 19.52 10.23
N LYS A 46 6.10 20.27 11.28
CA LYS A 46 7.08 19.82 12.29
C LYS A 46 6.63 18.58 13.05
N TYR A 47 5.34 18.49 13.38
CA TYR A 47 4.78 17.27 13.96
C TYR A 47 5.02 16.05 13.06
N ILE A 48 4.76 16.17 11.76
CA ILE A 48 4.99 15.11 10.78
C ILE A 48 6.49 14.79 10.62
N GLU A 49 7.37 15.80 10.67
CA GLU A 49 8.83 15.62 10.65
C GLU A 49 9.33 14.84 11.89
N GLU A 50 8.83 15.18 13.08
CA GLU A 50 9.25 14.56 14.34
C GLU A 50 8.64 13.17 14.57
N VAL A 51 7.40 12.94 14.12
CA VAL A 51 6.73 11.63 14.15
C VAL A 51 7.43 10.59 13.27
N GLY A 52 8.30 11.01 12.35
CA GLY A 52 9.12 10.09 11.59
C GLY A 52 8.31 9.26 10.60
N ILE A 53 7.49 9.91 9.76
CA ILE A 53 7.39 9.44 8.38
C ILE A 53 8.79 9.68 7.80
N THR A 54 9.61 8.63 7.81
CA THR A 54 11.02 8.64 7.40
C THR A 54 11.26 9.52 6.18
N ASN A 55 12.05 10.58 6.41
CA ASN A 55 12.46 11.59 5.44
C ASN A 55 12.87 11.00 4.07
N PRO A 56 12.22 11.40 2.96
CA PRO A 56 12.83 11.36 1.65
C PRO A 56 13.81 12.53 1.55
N GLN A 57 15.11 12.27 1.76
CA GLN A 57 16.26 12.77 0.95
C GLN A 57 17.55 12.99 1.76
N LYS A 58 18.52 12.10 1.53
CA LYS A 58 19.90 12.50 1.17
C LYS A 58 20.48 11.48 0.19
N ILE A 59 19.95 11.51 -1.03
CA ILE A 59 20.61 10.90 -2.17
C ILE A 59 21.50 11.99 -2.74
N LYS A 60 22.79 11.89 -2.42
CA LYS A 60 23.81 12.55 -3.23
C LYS A 60 23.56 12.09 -4.67
N LYS A 61 23.27 13.09 -5.50
CA LYS A 61 22.94 13.01 -6.92
C LYS A 61 23.79 11.95 -7.64
N SER A 62 23.22 10.78 -7.87
CA SER A 62 23.43 10.04 -9.12
C SER A 62 22.14 9.30 -9.50
N SER A 63 21.40 9.96 -10.40
CA SER A 63 20.44 9.39 -11.36
C SER A 63 19.23 8.56 -10.85
N LYS A 64 18.07 9.23 -10.72
CA LYS A 64 16.69 8.78 -11.08
C LYS A 64 16.03 7.55 -10.38
N ILE A 65 16.39 7.12 -9.17
CA ILE A 65 15.95 5.79 -8.64
C ILE A 65 15.05 5.81 -7.36
N VAL A 66 14.30 6.87 -6.99
CA VAL A 66 13.53 6.86 -5.70
C VAL A 66 12.02 7.08 -5.79
N SER A 67 11.30 6.25 -6.54
CA SER A 67 9.83 6.19 -6.43
C SER A 67 9.22 4.81 -6.68
N ILE A 68 9.95 3.73 -6.43
CA ILE A 68 9.52 2.39 -6.83
C ILE A 68 9.69 1.44 -5.64
N VAL A 69 8.68 1.27 -4.78
CA VAL A 69 8.73 0.26 -3.71
C VAL A 69 7.58 -0.74 -3.78
N VAL A 70 6.46 -0.42 -4.46
CA VAL A 70 5.35 -1.37 -4.62
C VAL A 70 5.56 -2.35 -5.78
N SER A 71 6.30 -1.97 -6.83
CA SER A 71 6.58 -2.88 -7.96
C SER A 71 7.87 -3.70 -7.82
N MET A 72 8.85 -3.26 -7.01
CA MET A 72 10.17 -3.92 -6.88
C MET A 72 10.14 -5.27 -6.18
N ILE A 73 9.18 -5.53 -5.29
CA ILE A 73 9.18 -6.79 -4.53
C ILE A 73 8.67 -7.97 -5.39
N VAL A 74 7.80 -7.69 -6.37
CA VAL A 74 7.39 -8.68 -7.38
C VAL A 74 8.49 -8.89 -8.43
N ILE A 75 9.30 -7.85 -8.72
CA ILE A 75 10.41 -7.87 -9.69
C ILE A 75 11.57 -8.76 -9.25
N THR A 76 11.95 -8.74 -7.97
CA THR A 76 13.10 -9.50 -7.46
C THR A 76 12.84 -11.00 -7.41
N ILE A 77 11.61 -11.42 -7.10
CA ILE A 77 11.25 -12.85 -7.07
C ILE A 77 11.23 -13.42 -8.49
N ILE A 78 10.62 -12.72 -9.46
CA ILE A 78 10.52 -13.19 -10.86
C ILE A 78 11.91 -13.27 -11.53
N SER A 79 12.81 -12.32 -11.25
CA SER A 79 14.16 -12.30 -11.86
C SER A 79 15.13 -13.34 -11.27
N LEU A 80 14.91 -13.82 -10.04
CA LEU A 80 15.68 -14.93 -9.46
C LEU A 80 15.23 -16.30 -10.00
N ILE A 81 13.95 -16.46 -10.33
CA ILE A 81 13.40 -17.74 -10.84
C ILE A 81 13.88 -18.05 -12.27
N VAL A 82 14.09 -17.04 -13.13
CA VAL A 82 14.53 -17.24 -14.52
C VAL A 82 15.95 -17.85 -14.61
N LYS A 83 16.80 -17.67 -13.59
CA LYS A 83 18.17 -18.25 -13.59
C LYS A 83 18.26 -19.70 -13.12
N GLN A 84 17.24 -20.25 -12.45
CA GLN A 84 17.20 -21.65 -12.04
C GLN A 84 16.36 -22.55 -12.97
N PHE A 85 15.63 -21.96 -13.92
CA PHE A 85 14.68 -22.67 -14.78
C PHE A 85 15.30 -23.28 -16.07
N THR A 86 16.62 -23.33 -16.22
CA THR A 86 17.27 -23.99 -17.38
C THR A 86 17.77 -25.41 -17.10
N SER A 87 17.68 -25.90 -15.87
CA SER A 87 18.02 -27.30 -15.59
C SER A 87 17.10 -27.92 -14.55
N ASN A 88 16.18 -28.73 -15.08
CA ASN A 88 15.44 -29.79 -14.39
C ASN A 88 14.21 -29.35 -13.59
N LEU A 89 13.19 -30.22 -13.66
CA LEU A 89 11.96 -30.28 -12.86
C LEU A 89 10.78 -29.45 -13.37
N PHE A 90 9.94 -30.09 -14.21
CA PHE A 90 8.57 -30.40 -13.79
C PHE A 90 8.00 -31.52 -14.71
N LYS A 91 8.32 -32.77 -14.35
CA LYS A 91 7.58 -33.95 -14.80
C LYS A 91 6.53 -34.27 -13.73
N SER A 92 5.34 -33.69 -13.86
CA SER A 92 4.10 -34.22 -13.30
C SER A 92 2.92 -33.56 -14.01
N SER A 93 2.37 -34.29 -14.97
CA SER A 93 1.16 -33.92 -15.69
C SER A 93 -0.05 -34.22 -14.81
N GLU A 94 -0.48 -33.24 -14.01
CA GLU A 94 -1.88 -33.17 -13.59
C GLU A 94 -2.69 -32.47 -14.68
N VAL A 95 -3.78 -33.12 -15.09
CA VAL A 95 -4.79 -32.56 -15.98
C VAL A 95 -5.53 -31.46 -15.22
N ILE A 96 -4.94 -30.27 -15.19
CA ILE A 96 -5.62 -29.05 -14.78
C ILE A 96 -6.42 -28.59 -16.00
N SER A 97 -7.72 -28.88 -16.00
CA SER A 97 -8.70 -28.32 -16.94
C SER A 97 -8.79 -26.81 -16.71
N GLY A 98 -8.07 -26.06 -17.53
CA GLY A 98 -7.98 -24.60 -17.51
C GLY A 98 -7.24 -24.11 -18.75
N SER A 99 -7.49 -22.87 -19.16
CA SER A 99 -6.81 -22.29 -20.32
C SER A 99 -5.29 -22.18 -20.06
N ALA A 100 -4.48 -22.08 -21.12
CA ALA A 100 -3.02 -21.95 -20.97
C ALA A 100 -2.62 -20.79 -20.04
N ILE A 101 -3.42 -19.71 -20.03
CA ILE A 101 -3.22 -18.58 -19.12
C ILE A 101 -3.59 -18.92 -17.68
N ASP A 102 -4.62 -19.73 -17.43
CA ASP A 102 -4.99 -20.14 -16.06
C ASP A 102 -3.89 -20.98 -15.40
N LYS A 103 -3.22 -21.86 -16.17
CA LYS A 103 -2.05 -22.61 -15.67
C LYS A 103 -0.89 -21.69 -15.29
N GLN A 104 -0.70 -20.61 -16.03
CA GLN A 104 0.33 -19.62 -15.73
C GLN A 104 -0.04 -18.76 -14.53
N LEU A 105 -1.31 -18.37 -14.41
CA LEU A 105 -1.79 -17.64 -13.24
C LEU A 105 -1.69 -18.48 -11.96
N LEU A 106 -1.98 -19.78 -12.03
CA LEU A 106 -1.72 -20.72 -10.94
C LEU A 106 -0.24 -20.67 -10.54
N LYS A 107 0.67 -20.81 -11.51
CA LYS A 107 2.11 -20.79 -11.23
C LYS A 107 2.54 -19.48 -10.58
N ILE A 108 2.13 -18.34 -11.13
CA ILE A 108 2.43 -17.01 -10.58
C ILE A 108 1.88 -16.85 -9.16
N ALA A 109 0.63 -17.27 -8.93
CA ALA A 109 0.02 -17.21 -7.60
C ALA A 109 0.78 -18.08 -6.59
N SER A 110 1.16 -19.32 -6.97
CA SER A 110 1.95 -20.21 -6.14
C SER A 110 3.33 -19.61 -5.81
N GLU A 111 4.04 -19.08 -6.80
CA GLU A 111 5.36 -18.45 -6.61
C GLU A 111 5.29 -17.24 -5.67
N ILE A 112 4.26 -16.40 -5.79
CA ILE A 112 4.05 -15.27 -4.87
C ILE A 112 3.72 -15.78 -3.46
N ASN A 113 2.90 -16.83 -3.35
CA ASN A 113 2.48 -17.40 -2.09
C ASN A 113 3.62 -18.05 -1.30
N GLU A 114 4.68 -18.51 -1.94
CA GLU A 114 5.91 -18.99 -1.26
C GLU A 114 6.55 -17.91 -0.39
N SER A 115 6.38 -16.64 -0.77
CA SER A 115 6.87 -15.47 0.00
C SER A 115 5.80 -14.85 0.90
N CYS A 116 4.58 -15.39 0.90
CA CYS A 116 3.48 -14.87 1.71
C CYS A 116 3.41 -15.52 3.10
N PRO A 117 2.93 -14.79 4.13
CA PRO A 117 2.48 -13.40 4.07
C PRO A 117 3.67 -12.42 3.98
N LEU A 118 3.54 -11.41 3.12
CA LEU A 118 4.61 -10.48 2.73
C LEU A 118 4.24 -9.03 3.07
N MET A 119 5.06 -8.33 3.87
CA MET A 119 4.89 -6.89 4.07
C MET A 119 5.29 -6.14 2.79
N VAL A 120 4.34 -5.43 2.17
CA VAL A 120 4.59 -4.64 0.95
C VAL A 120 4.92 -3.17 1.26
N ASP A 121 4.53 -2.72 2.46
CA ASP A 121 4.95 -1.46 3.06
C ASP A 121 4.82 -1.54 4.60
N SER A 122 4.96 -0.42 5.32
CA SER A 122 4.91 -0.41 6.79
C SER A 122 3.53 -0.72 7.40
N GLY A 123 2.44 -0.62 6.64
CA GLY A 123 1.05 -0.73 7.09
C GLY A 123 0.21 -1.73 6.31
N THR A 124 0.73 -2.30 5.22
CA THR A 124 0.02 -3.20 4.31
C THR A 124 0.80 -4.51 4.15
N ARG A 125 0.10 -5.62 4.34
CA ARG A 125 0.61 -6.97 4.14
C ARG A 125 -0.16 -7.66 3.02
N LEU A 126 0.53 -8.24 2.05
CA LEU A 126 -0.06 -9.21 1.13
C LEU A 126 -0.17 -10.55 1.87
N ASP A 127 -1.38 -11.02 2.10
CA ASP A 127 -1.62 -12.28 2.80
C ASP A 127 -1.47 -13.47 1.86
N ASN A 128 -2.01 -13.38 0.64
CA ASN A 128 -1.87 -14.36 -0.42
C ASN A 128 -2.31 -13.79 -1.78
N THR A 129 -2.02 -14.56 -2.82
CA THR A 129 -2.52 -14.38 -4.18
C THR A 129 -3.35 -15.60 -4.60
N GLY A 130 -4.50 -15.35 -5.22
CA GLY A 130 -5.35 -16.37 -5.82
C GLY A 130 -5.55 -16.15 -7.31
N TYR A 131 -6.14 -17.12 -8.00
CA TYR A 131 -6.54 -16.97 -9.40
C TYR A 131 -7.87 -17.67 -9.66
N ALA A 132 -8.65 -17.14 -10.61
CA ALA A 132 -9.82 -17.80 -11.17
C ALA A 132 -10.22 -17.09 -12.47
N ASN A 133 -10.65 -17.84 -13.49
CA ASN A 133 -11.22 -17.29 -14.73
C ASN A 133 -10.41 -16.12 -15.31
N LYS A 134 -9.12 -16.34 -15.59
CA LYS A 134 -8.22 -15.31 -16.14
C LYS A 134 -8.12 -14.03 -15.29
N THR A 135 -8.40 -14.16 -14.00
CA THR A 135 -8.30 -13.09 -13.00
C THR A 135 -7.27 -13.50 -11.96
N ILE A 136 -6.41 -12.58 -11.58
CA ILE A 136 -5.51 -12.72 -10.43
C ILE A 136 -6.02 -11.86 -9.28
N PHE A 137 -6.02 -12.41 -8.07
CA PHE A 137 -6.53 -11.78 -6.86
C PHE A 137 -5.37 -11.57 -5.89
N TYR A 138 -5.10 -10.32 -5.52
CA TYR A 138 -4.15 -9.97 -4.47
C TYR A 138 -4.93 -9.63 -3.21
N ASN A 139 -4.75 -10.41 -2.14
CA ASN A 139 -5.49 -10.25 -0.90
C ASN A 139 -4.59 -9.60 0.17
N TYR A 140 -4.94 -8.39 0.58
CA TYR A 140 -4.16 -7.57 1.50
C TYR A 140 -4.84 -7.38 2.85
N THR A 141 -4.04 -7.27 3.90
CA THR A 141 -4.45 -6.76 5.22
C THR A 141 -3.81 -5.40 5.48
N MET A 142 -4.63 -4.40 5.85
CA MET A 142 -4.17 -3.15 6.47
C MET A 142 -3.90 -3.40 7.96
N ILE A 143 -2.66 -3.68 8.32
CA ILE A 143 -2.32 -4.21 9.66
C ILE A 143 -2.39 -3.16 10.78
N LYS A 144 -2.37 -1.86 10.42
CA LYS A 144 -2.38 -0.74 11.37
C LYS A 144 -3.76 -0.18 11.68
N TYR A 145 -4.76 -0.48 10.86
CA TYR A 145 -6.03 0.22 10.87
C TYR A 145 -7.21 -0.75 10.84
N THR A 146 -8.33 -0.32 11.41
CA THR A 146 -9.66 -0.91 11.28
C THR A 146 -10.50 -0.11 10.28
N ILE A 147 -11.59 -0.68 9.76
CA ILE A 147 -12.50 0.06 8.84
C ILE A 147 -13.03 1.36 9.45
N ASP A 148 -13.21 1.39 10.78
CA ASP A 148 -13.77 2.53 11.51
C ASP A 148 -12.75 3.69 11.62
N GLU A 149 -11.47 3.42 11.33
CA GLU A 149 -10.36 4.38 11.37
C GLU A 149 -9.98 4.89 9.97
N ILE A 150 -10.61 4.39 8.90
CA ILE A 150 -10.26 4.70 7.50
C ILE A 150 -11.42 5.41 6.80
N ASP A 151 -11.16 6.59 6.25
CA ASP A 151 -12.02 7.17 5.22
C ASP A 151 -11.84 6.37 3.91
N LEU A 152 -12.78 5.45 3.64
CA LEU A 152 -12.76 4.59 2.45
C LEU A 152 -12.83 5.37 1.14
N ASN A 153 -13.52 6.51 1.11
CA ASN A 153 -13.64 7.33 -0.09
C ASN A 153 -12.29 7.99 -0.40
N TYR A 154 -11.67 8.59 0.61
CA TYR A 154 -10.34 9.17 0.47
C TYR A 154 -9.31 8.09 0.09
N PHE A 155 -9.27 6.98 0.81
CA PHE A 155 -8.37 5.85 0.54
C PHE A 155 -8.54 5.34 -0.90
N GLY A 156 -9.78 5.08 -1.32
CA GLY A 156 -10.10 4.63 -2.67
C GLY A 156 -9.66 5.61 -3.74
N SER A 157 -9.89 6.91 -3.54
CA SER A 157 -9.51 7.97 -4.48
C SER A 157 -8.00 8.08 -4.69
N LYS A 158 -7.19 7.72 -3.69
CA LYS A 158 -5.72 7.76 -3.78
C LYS A 158 -5.13 6.48 -4.33
N ILE A 159 -5.62 5.33 -3.89
CA ILE A 159 -5.02 4.03 -4.19
C ILE A 159 -5.44 3.49 -5.56
N LYS A 160 -6.70 3.64 -5.95
CA LYS A 160 -7.19 3.15 -7.25
C LYS A 160 -6.38 3.67 -8.46
N PRO A 161 -6.15 4.99 -8.63
CA PRO A 161 -5.36 5.48 -9.76
C PRO A 161 -3.89 5.07 -9.69
N PHE A 162 -3.33 4.94 -8.48
CA PHE A 162 -1.95 4.46 -8.28
C PHE A 162 -1.77 3.01 -8.75
N ILE A 163 -2.69 2.12 -8.37
CA ILE A 163 -2.68 0.72 -8.81
C ILE A 163 -2.87 0.65 -10.32
N LEU A 164 -3.85 1.38 -10.87
CA LEU A 164 -4.10 1.39 -12.30
C LEU A 164 -2.85 1.82 -13.09
N ASN A 165 -2.21 2.91 -12.68
CA ASN A 165 -0.98 3.38 -13.31
C ASN A 165 0.15 2.35 -13.22
N SER A 166 0.27 1.65 -12.08
CA SER A 166 1.24 0.57 -11.90
C SER A 166 0.95 -0.59 -12.85
N ILE A 167 -0.32 -1.00 -13.00
CA ILE A 167 -0.72 -2.01 -13.97
C ILE A 167 -0.35 -1.56 -15.39
N LYS A 168 -0.64 -0.32 -15.79
CA LYS A 168 -0.37 0.20 -17.14
C LYS A 168 1.12 0.24 -17.48
N THR A 169 1.96 0.66 -16.54
CA THR A 169 3.34 1.06 -16.82
C THR A 169 4.39 0.01 -16.44
N SER A 170 4.08 -0.92 -15.53
CA SER A 170 5.01 -1.97 -15.10
C SER A 170 5.39 -2.92 -16.26
N PRO A 171 6.69 -3.12 -16.55
CA PRO A 171 7.16 -4.13 -17.49
C PRO A 171 6.78 -5.56 -17.07
N GLU A 172 6.72 -5.83 -15.77
CA GLU A 172 6.42 -7.15 -15.21
C GLU A 172 4.97 -7.55 -15.45
N MET A 173 4.08 -6.57 -15.37
CA MET A 173 2.66 -6.79 -15.66
C MET A 173 2.38 -6.88 -17.17
N LYS A 174 3.37 -6.59 -18.05
CA LYS A 174 3.19 -6.58 -19.51
C LYS A 174 2.65 -7.91 -20.03
N TYR A 175 3.23 -9.01 -19.59
CA TYR A 175 2.79 -10.35 -20.00
C TYR A 175 1.30 -10.58 -19.67
N LEU A 176 0.90 -10.24 -18.44
CA LEU A 176 -0.47 -10.40 -17.97
C LEU A 176 -1.43 -9.44 -18.69
N ARG A 177 -1.00 -8.20 -18.98
CA ARG A 177 -1.76 -7.23 -19.78
C ARG A 177 -2.02 -7.74 -21.20
N GLU A 178 -0.98 -8.21 -21.89
CA GLU A 178 -1.06 -8.76 -23.26
C GLU A 178 -1.96 -10.00 -23.31
N LYS A 179 -1.90 -10.82 -22.26
CA LYS A 179 -2.80 -11.95 -22.10
C LYS A 179 -4.21 -11.55 -21.71
N LYS A 180 -4.53 -10.27 -21.49
CA LYS A 180 -5.86 -9.76 -21.09
C LYS A 180 -6.33 -10.32 -19.75
N VAL A 181 -5.42 -10.40 -18.77
CA VAL A 181 -5.73 -10.81 -17.40
C VAL A 181 -6.44 -9.69 -16.66
N THR A 182 -7.46 -10.04 -15.86
CA THR A 182 -8.08 -9.08 -14.94
C THR A 182 -7.34 -9.08 -13.60
N PHE A 183 -7.12 -7.91 -13.03
CA PHE A 183 -6.48 -7.78 -11.72
C PHE A 183 -7.53 -7.40 -10.67
N VAL A 184 -7.52 -8.08 -9.52
CA VAL A 184 -8.37 -7.74 -8.38
C VAL A 184 -7.49 -7.55 -7.15
N TYR A 185 -7.65 -6.40 -6.49
CA TYR A 185 -6.94 -6.06 -5.25
C TYR A 185 -7.98 -5.96 -4.15
N ASN A 186 -7.95 -6.90 -3.21
CA ASN A 186 -8.86 -6.97 -2.08
C ASN A 186 -8.15 -6.49 -0.83
N TYR A 187 -8.73 -5.52 -0.13
CA TYR A 187 -8.22 -5.04 1.15
C TYR A 187 -9.18 -5.43 2.26
N LYS A 188 -8.63 -5.97 3.35
CA LYS A 188 -9.31 -6.12 4.64
C LYS A 188 -8.53 -5.40 5.73
N ASP A 189 -9.20 -5.09 6.82
CA ASP A 189 -8.62 -4.42 7.97
C ASP A 189 -7.89 -5.42 8.89
N ARG A 190 -7.22 -4.94 9.95
CA ARG A 190 -6.49 -5.80 10.89
C ARG A 190 -7.37 -6.82 11.64
N THR A 191 -8.69 -6.63 11.65
CA THR A 191 -9.67 -7.55 12.24
C THR A 191 -10.25 -8.53 11.22
N GLY A 192 -9.86 -8.42 9.94
CA GLY A 192 -10.33 -9.24 8.85
C GLY A 192 -11.60 -8.74 8.17
N ARG A 193 -12.14 -7.58 8.56
CA ARG A 193 -13.31 -6.99 7.89
C ARG A 193 -12.92 -6.43 6.53
N HIS A 194 -13.75 -6.68 5.53
CA HIS A 194 -13.53 -6.16 4.18
C HIS A 194 -13.53 -4.61 4.18
N LEU A 195 -12.52 -4.00 3.54
CA LEU A 195 -12.41 -2.56 3.36
C LEU A 195 -12.93 -2.14 1.99
N ILE A 196 -12.24 -2.59 0.94
CA ILE A 196 -12.52 -2.22 -0.44
C ILE A 196 -11.88 -3.23 -1.41
N SER A 197 -12.50 -3.40 -2.57
CA SER A 197 -11.94 -4.15 -3.70
C SER A 197 -11.81 -3.26 -4.92
N PHE A 198 -10.66 -3.32 -5.60
CA PHE A 198 -10.47 -2.72 -6.91
C PHE A 198 -10.34 -3.81 -7.96
N ARG A 199 -11.16 -3.73 -9.02
CA ARG A 199 -11.08 -4.60 -10.18
C ARG A 199 -10.59 -3.78 -11.37
N PHE A 200 -9.62 -4.30 -12.11
CA PHE A 200 -9.03 -3.69 -13.29
C PHE A 200 -9.03 -4.69 -14.45
N SER A 201 -10.03 -4.56 -15.30
CA SER A 201 -10.22 -5.33 -16.52
C SER A 201 -9.31 -4.84 -17.66
N PRO A 202 -9.17 -5.64 -18.74
CA PRO A 202 -8.44 -5.23 -19.93
C PRO A 202 -8.91 -3.91 -20.56
N LYS A 203 -10.16 -3.52 -20.33
CA LYS A 203 -10.66 -2.22 -20.79
C LYS A 203 -10.00 -1.08 -20.02
N GLU A 204 -10.02 -1.15 -18.69
CA GLU A 204 -9.56 -0.06 -17.81
C GLU A 204 -8.05 0.24 -17.95
N TYR A 205 -7.22 -0.78 -18.17
CA TYR A 205 -5.78 -0.58 -18.30
C TYR A 205 -5.26 -0.43 -19.74
N ASN A 206 -6.12 -0.55 -20.76
CA ASN A 206 -5.75 -0.26 -22.16
C ASN A 206 -6.40 1.03 -22.70
N GLU A 207 -7.29 1.66 -21.93
CA GLU A 207 -7.73 3.05 -22.13
C GLU A 207 -6.57 4.05 -21.92
#